data_AF-A0AAV8Z5K7-F1
#
_entry.id   AF-A0AAV8Z5K7-F1
#
_cell.length_a   1.000
_cell.length_b   1.000
_cell.length_c   1.000
_cell.angle_alpha   90.00
_cell.angle_beta   90.00
_cell.angle_gamma   90.00
#
_symmetry.space_group_name_H-M   'P 1'
#
loop_
_entity.id
_entity.type
_entity.pdbx_description
1 polymer ?
#
loop_
_entity_poly.entity_id
_entity_poly.type
_entity_poly.pdbx_seq_one_letter_code
_entity_poly.pdbx_strand_id
1 'polypeptide(L)' 'MGFITADKAVGAQGFKAIWTEVIDGPSCDEFQCIKTGFCIPDKLRCNNVNNCGADDDSDEADCE' A
#
# COMPACT_ATOMS: atom_id res chain seq x y z
N MET A 1 2.16 40.53 -11.69
CA MET A 1 1.80 39.11 -11.92
C MET A 1 1.73 38.42 -10.57
N GLY A 2 0.53 38.06 -10.10
CA GLY A 2 0.34 37.31 -8.86
C GLY A 2 0.04 35.85 -9.20
N PHE A 3 0.81 34.93 -8.62
CA PHE A 3 0.50 33.51 -8.70
C PHE A 3 -0.69 33.21 -7.78
N ILE A 4 -1.79 32.72 -8.35
CA ILE A 4 -2.94 32.25 -7.58
C ILE A 4 -2.60 30.84 -7.09
N THR A 5 -1.93 30.75 -5.94
CA THR A 5 -1.78 29.48 -5.22
C THR A 5 -2.92 29.34 -4.23
N ALA A 6 -3.56 28.16 -4.19
CA ALA A 6 -4.57 27.86 -3.17
C ALA A 6 -3.93 27.95 -1.77
N ASP A 7 -4.63 28.59 -0.83
CA ASP A 7 -4.20 28.80 0.57
C ASP A 7 -3.79 27.50 1.28
N LYS A 8 -4.25 26.34 0.78
CA LYS A 8 -3.92 25.00 1.30
C LYS A 8 -2.63 24.38 0.75
N ALA A 9 -1.95 25.03 -0.20
CA ALA A 9 -0.78 24.48 -0.87
C ALA A 9 0.56 24.90 -0.23
N VAL A 10 0.56 25.88 0.67
CA VAL A 10 1.78 26.44 1.27
C VAL A 10 1.88 26.07 2.76
N GLY A 11 2.90 25.28 3.13
CA GLY A 11 3.22 24.97 4.53
C GLY A 11 2.83 23.58 5.05
N ALA A 12 2.25 22.70 4.23
CA ALA A 12 2.01 21.30 4.60
C ALA A 12 3.32 20.49 4.56
N GLN A 13 3.49 19.53 5.48
CA GLN A 13 4.68 18.64 5.57
C GLN A 13 4.78 17.62 4.41
N GLY A 14 4.05 17.82 3.31
CA GLY A 14 3.93 16.87 2.20
C GLY A 14 2.99 15.71 2.50
N PHE A 15 2.82 14.81 1.53
CA PHE A 15 2.12 13.53 1.70
C PHE A 15 3.00 12.39 1.18
N LYS A 16 2.96 11.24 1.85
CA LYS A 16 3.52 9.97 1.34
C LYS A 16 2.34 9.09 0.96
N ALA A 17 2.09 8.98 -0.34
CA ALA A 17 1.14 8.01 -0.87
C ALA A 17 1.91 6.79 -1.34
N ILE A 18 1.55 5.63 -0.80
CA ILE A 18 2.01 4.33 -1.30
C ILE A 18 0.78 3.63 -1.86
N TRP A 19 0.91 3.11 -3.08
CA TRP A 19 -0.11 2.29 -3.70
C TRP A 19 0.52 0.97 -4.09
N THR A 20 -0.24 -0.10 -3.91
CA THR A 20 0.20 -1.44 -4.25
C THR A 20 -0.76 -2.04 -5.26
N GLU A 21 -0.20 -2.59 -6.31
CA GLU A 21 -0.97 -3.33 -7.30
C GLU A 21 -1.37 -4.68 -6.71
N VAL A 22 -2.66 -4.97 -6.72
CA VAL A 22 -3.26 -6.20 -6.18
C VAL A 22 -4.06 -6.88 -7.29
N ILE A 23 -4.12 -8.20 -7.24
CA ILE A 23 -4.99 -9.03 -8.10
C ILE A 23 -6.02 -9.73 -7.19
N ASP A 24 -7.24 -9.95 -7.65
CA ASP A 24 -8.21 -10.76 -6.91
C ASP A 24 -7.87 -12.26 -6.98
N GLY A 25 -7.80 -12.93 -5.82
CA GLY A 25 -7.53 -14.37 -5.72
C GLY A 25 -8.74 -15.24 -6.11
N PRO A 26 -8.53 -16.56 -6.34
CA PRO A 26 -7.79 -17.42 -5.41
C PRO A 26 -6.48 -18.03 -5.92
N SER A 27 -6.01 -17.71 -7.14
CA SER A 27 -4.75 -18.23 -7.66
C SER A 27 -3.69 -17.12 -7.75
N CYS A 28 -2.92 -16.97 -6.68
CA CYS A 28 -1.74 -16.11 -6.66
C CYS A 28 -0.51 -16.96 -6.97
N ASP A 29 0.35 -16.51 -7.88
CA ASP A 29 1.66 -17.16 -8.13
C ASP A 29 2.67 -16.82 -7.02
N GLU A 30 2.45 -15.70 -6.32
CA GLU A 30 3.34 -15.14 -5.31
C GLU A 30 2.73 -15.24 -3.90
N PHE A 31 2.22 -14.13 -3.33
CA PHE A 31 1.67 -14.09 -1.98
C PHE A 31 0.18 -13.76 -1.99
N GLN A 32 -0.59 -14.49 -1.19
CA GLN A 32 -2.02 -14.25 -0.98
C GLN A 32 -2.28 -13.74 0.43
N CYS A 33 -2.92 -12.58 0.51
CA CYS A 33 -3.41 -11.97 1.74
C CYS A 33 -4.49 -12.83 2.39
N ILE A 34 -4.42 -13.03 3.72
CA ILE A 34 -5.22 -14.03 4.42
C ILE A 34 -6.65 -13.54 4.65
N LYS A 35 -6.84 -12.25 4.97
CA LYS A 35 -8.17 -11.69 5.27
C LYS A 35 -8.86 -11.16 4.02
N THR A 36 -8.14 -10.40 3.19
CA THR A 36 -8.71 -9.76 2.00
C THR A 36 -8.74 -10.68 0.78
N GLY A 37 -7.90 -11.71 0.75
CA GLY A 37 -7.80 -12.64 -0.39
C GLY A 37 -7.13 -12.04 -1.62
N PHE A 38 -6.51 -10.86 -1.50
CA PHE A 38 -5.75 -10.23 -2.57
C PHE A 38 -4.42 -10.94 -2.81
N CYS A 39 -3.97 -10.93 -4.06
CA CYS A 39 -2.64 -11.34 -4.45
C CYS A 39 -1.73 -10.12 -4.54
N ILE A 40 -0.59 -10.19 -3.88
CA ILE A 40 0.50 -9.23 -4.02
C ILE A 40 1.79 -9.96 -4.39
N PRO A 41 2.76 -9.26 -4.98
CA PRO A 41 4.05 -9.85 -5.26
C PRO A 41 4.88 -10.10 -3.98
N ASP A 42 5.65 -11.19 -3.95
CA ASP A 42 6.37 -11.67 -2.74
C ASP A 42 7.44 -10.66 -2.29
N LYS A 43 8.00 -9.89 -3.23
CA LYS A 43 8.91 -8.76 -2.96
C LYS A 43 8.33 -7.67 -2.05
N LEU A 44 7.00 -7.61 -1.91
CA LEU A 44 6.31 -6.64 -1.08
C LEU A 44 6.04 -7.17 0.32
N ARG A 45 6.33 -8.43 0.61
CA ARG A 45 6.30 -8.93 1.98
C ARG A 45 7.43 -8.33 2.78
N CYS A 46 7.17 -8.10 4.06
CA CYS A 46 8.17 -7.63 5.03
C CYS A 46 8.87 -6.33 4.62
N ASN A 47 8.17 -5.45 3.90
CA ASN A 47 8.70 -4.19 3.37
C ASN A 47 8.30 -2.96 4.22
N ASN A 48 7.71 -3.15 5.40
CA ASN A 48 7.18 -2.14 6.31
C ASN A 48 6.02 -1.33 5.72
N VAL A 49 5.28 -1.89 4.77
CA VAL A 49 4.08 -1.30 4.17
C VAL A 49 3.00 -2.36 4.12
N ASN A 50 1.82 -2.07 4.67
CA ASN A 50 0.64 -2.92 4.51
C ASN A 50 0.15 -2.91 3.05
N ASN A 51 0.53 -3.93 2.29
CA ASN A 51 0.15 -4.07 0.89
C ASN A 51 -1.16 -4.85 0.73
N CYS A 52 -1.50 -5.69 1.71
CA CYS A 52 -2.72 -6.49 1.71
C CYS A 52 -4.01 -5.70 1.95
N GLY A 53 -3.89 -4.43 2.35
CA GLY A 53 -5.00 -3.50 2.55
C GLY A 53 -5.00 -2.89 3.95
N ALA A 54 -5.97 -2.01 4.23
CA ALA A 54 -6.04 -1.32 5.52
C ALA A 54 -6.46 -2.24 6.70
N ASP A 55 -7.13 -3.35 6.42
CA ASP A 55 -7.59 -4.31 7.43
C ASP A 55 -6.78 -5.63 7.42
N ASP A 56 -5.78 -5.71 6.54
CA ASP A 56 -4.97 -6.91 6.32
C ASP A 56 -3.47 -6.56 6.30
N ASP A 57 -2.79 -7.06 7.33
CA ASP A 57 -1.36 -6.94 7.59
C ASP A 57 -0.61 -8.26 7.36
N SER A 58 -1.25 -9.24 6.70
CA SER A 58 -0.68 -10.59 6.53
C SER A 58 0.67 -10.58 5.81
N ASP A 59 0.92 -9.60 4.93
CA ASP A 59 2.20 -9.46 4.23
C ASP A 59 3.36 -9.00 5.12
N GLU A 60 3.05 -8.43 6.30
CA GLU A 60 4.01 -7.90 7.27
C GLU A 60 4.01 -8.68 8.61
N ALA A 61 3.08 -9.61 8.80
CA ALA A 61 2.89 -10.30 10.09
C ALA A 61 3.88 -11.47 10.33
N ASP A 62 4.38 -12.11 9.28
CA ASP A 62 5.21 -13.34 9.36
C ASP A 62 6.53 -13.15 8.59
N CYS A 63 7.46 -12.45 9.24
CA CYS A 63 8.76 -12.03 8.71
C CYS A 63 9.89 -12.56 9.61
N GLU A 64 10.19 -13.86 9.49
CA GLU A 64 11.30 -14.54 10.20
C GLU A 64 12.68 -14.34 9.55
#